data_AF-A0A1E7N821-F1
#
_entry.id   AF-A0A1E7N821-F1
#
_cell.length_a   1.000
_cell.length_b   1.000
_cell.length_c   1.000
_cell.angle_alpha   90.00
_cell.angle_beta   90.00
_cell.angle_gamma   90.00
#
_symmetry.space_group_name_H-M   'P 1'
#
loop_
_entity.id
_entity.type
_entity.pdbx_description
1 polymer ?
#
loop_
_entity_poly.entity_id
_entity_poly.type
_entity_poly.pdbx_seq_one_letter_code
_entity_poly.pdbx_strand_id
1 'polypeptide(L)'
;MADPGRAGAVEGFADRVSVLPGESFGLHVSTSAAAFTVSAYRMGWYGGARARLVWRREHVPGTRQAAPHVDQTTRTVLTGWQRTLAVDTAGWPEGAYLLRLDAEDGSGRSYVPLTVRSASTAGRTVVMSAPATWQAYNEWGGYSLYNGPTGTLATRSLRVVFDRPYGYDHGAGLFLVYEAPLVALAEKLGLPLAYTTGIDVARDPGLLHGASAVLSLGHDEYWSPEQRANVVAARDAGTNLAILGANCCFRRIRFEPTDLGPDRTVVCYKDAWAQDPGHQAGAPATTDFRVGPGADPESSMLGVIYDGYPVDAPYVVTSPDHWAFEGTGVTAGASFPHLVGVEYDRVDTAFPTPRPIEVIAHSPVVCEGRHSHSDTAYYTVPSGAGVFASGTMRWVETLDANGPGGGNADHGIDSHAGDVVRKVTENVLRAFAAGPAGRTHPARDNLTAVYGAA
;
A
#
# COMPACT_ATOMS: atom_id res chain seq x y z
N MET A 1 -9.30 -5.13 -18.82
CA MET A 1 -7.91 -5.53 -19.18
C MET A 1 -8.01 -6.61 -20.26
N ALA A 2 -7.09 -6.64 -21.23
CA ALA A 2 -7.07 -7.70 -22.26
C ALA A 2 -6.35 -8.96 -21.75
N ASP A 3 -6.59 -10.09 -22.41
CA ASP A 3 -6.03 -11.42 -22.10
C ASP A 3 -4.52 -11.38 -21.79
N PRO A 4 -4.07 -11.89 -20.63
CA PRO A 4 -2.66 -11.92 -20.25
C PRO A 4 -1.82 -12.93 -21.05
N GLY A 5 -2.45 -13.86 -21.78
CA GLY A 5 -1.76 -14.93 -22.50
C GLY A 5 -1.06 -15.93 -21.57
N ARG A 6 -0.03 -16.63 -22.08
CA ARG A 6 0.64 -17.73 -21.35
C ARG A 6 1.55 -17.18 -20.25
N ALA A 7 1.41 -17.72 -19.04
CA ALA A 7 2.31 -17.42 -17.91
C ALA A 7 3.79 -17.63 -18.28
N GLY A 8 4.65 -16.69 -17.92
CA GLY A 8 6.10 -16.72 -18.19
C GLY A 8 6.47 -16.59 -19.69
N ALA A 9 5.56 -16.13 -20.55
CA ALA A 9 5.87 -15.81 -21.94
C ALA A 9 6.66 -14.50 -22.07
N VAL A 10 6.32 -13.48 -21.27
CA VAL A 10 7.08 -12.24 -21.07
C VAL A 10 6.87 -11.77 -19.64
N GLU A 11 7.94 -11.39 -18.97
CA GLU A 11 7.95 -10.90 -17.58
C GLU A 11 9.20 -10.06 -17.34
N GLY A 12 9.13 -9.15 -16.36
CA GLY A 12 10.25 -8.27 -16.08
C GLY A 12 10.16 -7.54 -14.75
N PHE A 13 11.21 -6.80 -14.43
CA PHE A 13 11.29 -5.90 -13.29
C PHE A 13 12.17 -4.69 -13.60
N ALA A 14 12.00 -3.62 -12.82
CA ALA A 14 12.86 -2.45 -12.85
C ALA A 14 13.93 -2.53 -11.74
N ASP A 15 15.15 -2.09 -12.03
CA ASP A 15 16.25 -2.00 -11.05
C ASP A 15 16.10 -0.84 -10.05
N ARG A 16 14.99 -0.10 -10.15
CA ARG A 16 14.54 0.95 -9.25
C ARG A 16 13.06 0.77 -8.95
N VAL A 17 12.64 1.00 -7.70
CA VAL A 17 11.21 1.08 -7.34
C VAL A 17 10.64 2.47 -7.61
N SER A 18 11.52 3.47 -7.60
CA SER A 18 11.19 4.86 -7.92
C SER A 18 12.37 5.60 -8.55
N VAL A 19 12.06 6.64 -9.31
CA VAL A 19 13.00 7.58 -9.94
C VAL A 19 12.43 8.99 -9.93
N LEU A 20 13.26 10.02 -9.96
CA LEU A 20 12.81 11.38 -10.26
C LEU A 20 12.49 11.54 -11.75
N PRO A 21 11.64 12.52 -12.14
CA PRO A 21 11.48 12.89 -13.54
C PRO A 21 12.83 13.18 -14.21
N GLY A 22 13.10 12.53 -15.34
CA GLY A 22 14.35 12.67 -16.10
C GLY A 22 15.50 11.77 -15.62
N GLU A 23 15.33 11.03 -14.52
CA GLU A 23 16.25 9.96 -14.18
C GLU A 23 15.96 8.71 -15.02
N SER A 24 16.98 7.86 -15.18
CA SER A 24 16.87 6.59 -15.88
C SER A 24 16.79 5.40 -14.92
N PHE A 25 16.13 4.33 -15.35
CA PHE A 25 16.19 3.03 -14.70
C PHE A 25 16.47 1.92 -15.72
N GLY A 26 16.99 0.80 -15.25
CA GLY A 26 17.16 -0.42 -16.02
C GLY A 26 15.91 -1.29 -15.99
N LEU A 27 15.47 -1.73 -17.16
CA LEU A 27 14.43 -2.73 -17.31
C LEU A 27 15.06 -4.09 -17.64
N HIS A 28 14.74 -5.11 -16.84
CA HIS A 28 15.22 -6.48 -16.98
C HIS A 28 14.04 -7.36 -17.41
N VAL A 29 14.12 -7.97 -18.59
CA VAL A 29 13.02 -8.72 -19.20
C VAL A 29 13.48 -10.11 -19.64
N SER A 30 12.66 -11.10 -19.37
CA SER A 30 12.77 -12.46 -19.91
C SER A 30 11.55 -12.76 -20.78
N THR A 31 11.78 -13.27 -22.00
CA THR A 31 10.69 -13.67 -22.89
C THR A 31 11.07 -14.84 -23.80
N SER A 32 10.09 -15.65 -24.20
CA SER A 32 10.25 -16.62 -25.30
C SER A 32 10.09 -16.01 -26.70
N ALA A 33 9.46 -14.84 -26.81
CA ALA A 33 9.23 -14.20 -28.10
C ALA A 33 10.54 -13.64 -28.66
N ALA A 34 10.66 -13.60 -29.98
CA ALA A 34 11.84 -13.02 -30.64
C ALA A 34 11.95 -11.50 -30.40
N ALA A 35 10.82 -10.83 -30.17
CA ALA A 35 10.74 -9.42 -29.83
C ALA A 35 9.51 -9.14 -28.96
N PHE A 36 9.56 -8.03 -28.24
CA PHE A 36 8.46 -7.52 -27.43
C PHE A 36 8.39 -6.00 -27.52
N THR A 37 7.22 -5.46 -27.22
CA THR A 37 6.99 -4.03 -27.09
C THR A 37 6.86 -3.65 -25.61
N VAL A 38 7.40 -2.49 -25.23
CA VAL A 38 7.20 -1.87 -23.92
C VAL A 38 6.37 -0.61 -24.08
N SER A 39 5.31 -0.47 -23.29
CA SER A 39 4.46 0.73 -23.25
C SER A 39 4.33 1.22 -21.82
N ALA A 40 4.82 2.42 -21.53
CA ALA A 40 4.68 3.02 -20.21
C ALA A 40 3.37 3.82 -20.12
N TYR A 41 2.53 3.43 -19.19
CA TYR A 41 1.29 4.12 -18.87
C TYR A 41 1.45 4.85 -17.55
N ARG A 42 1.22 6.17 -17.56
CA ARG A 42 0.99 6.91 -16.32
C ARG A 42 -0.42 6.59 -15.85
N MET A 43 -0.55 6.07 -14.65
CA MET A 43 -1.83 5.75 -14.02
C MET A 43 -2.43 7.04 -13.43
N GLY A 44 -3.75 7.16 -13.38
CA GLY A 44 -4.39 8.43 -13.00
C GLY A 44 -5.88 8.48 -13.29
N TRP A 45 -6.48 9.67 -13.38
CA TRP A 45 -7.91 9.81 -13.72
C TRP A 45 -8.18 9.79 -15.23
N TYR A 46 -7.51 10.68 -15.97
CA TYR A 46 -7.63 10.83 -17.43
C TYR A 46 -9.07 10.78 -17.99
N GLY A 47 -10.00 11.49 -17.34
CA GLY A 47 -11.40 11.53 -17.78
C GLY A 47 -12.13 10.18 -17.66
N GLY A 48 -11.67 9.30 -16.77
CA GLY A 48 -12.21 7.95 -16.58
C GLY A 48 -11.43 6.85 -17.30
N ALA A 49 -10.46 7.18 -18.16
CA ALA A 49 -9.64 6.19 -18.86
C ALA A 49 -8.66 5.45 -17.94
N ARG A 50 -8.38 6.01 -16.75
CA ARG A 50 -7.49 5.50 -15.69
C ARG A 50 -6.01 5.32 -16.02
N ALA A 51 -5.61 5.57 -17.26
CA ALA A 51 -4.23 5.50 -17.71
C ALA A 51 -4.00 6.37 -18.94
N ARG A 52 -2.78 6.86 -19.13
CA ARG A 52 -2.33 7.53 -20.35
C ARG A 52 -0.99 6.96 -20.80
N LEU A 53 -0.91 6.54 -22.06
CA LEU A 53 0.36 6.17 -22.69
C LEU A 53 1.27 7.40 -22.75
N VAL A 54 2.46 7.32 -22.15
CA VAL A 54 3.44 8.43 -22.18
C VAL A 54 4.69 8.09 -22.98
N TRP A 55 4.98 6.80 -23.14
CA TRP A 55 6.19 6.33 -23.80
C TRP A 55 5.97 4.93 -24.35
N ARG A 56 6.59 4.63 -25.48
CA ARG A 56 6.51 3.31 -26.13
C ARG A 56 7.80 3.02 -26.85
N ARG A 57 8.22 1.75 -26.79
CA ARG A 57 9.33 1.22 -27.58
C ARG A 57 8.96 -0.15 -28.12
N GLU A 58 8.96 -0.26 -29.44
CA GLU A 58 8.59 -1.46 -30.18
C GLU A 58 9.84 -2.24 -30.60
N HIS A 59 9.67 -3.50 -30.98
CA HIS A 59 10.75 -4.34 -31.50
C HIS A 59 11.97 -4.43 -30.58
N VAL A 60 11.75 -4.48 -29.25
CA VAL A 60 12.83 -4.76 -28.32
C VAL A 60 13.24 -6.22 -28.48
N PRO A 61 14.52 -6.53 -28.78
CA PRO A 61 14.96 -7.91 -28.94
C PRO A 61 14.66 -8.73 -27.69
N GLY A 62 13.96 -9.85 -27.89
CA GLY A 62 13.58 -10.76 -26.82
C GLY A 62 14.69 -11.76 -26.52
N THR A 63 14.95 -11.99 -25.23
CA THR A 63 15.88 -13.02 -24.76
C THR A 63 15.24 -13.75 -23.60
N ARG A 64 15.31 -15.09 -23.61
CA ARG A 64 14.98 -15.90 -22.44
C ARG A 64 16.15 -15.85 -21.47
N GLN A 65 15.95 -15.21 -20.33
CA GLN A 65 16.96 -15.10 -19.28
C GLN A 65 17.12 -16.43 -18.52
N ALA A 66 18.22 -16.57 -17.77
CA ALA A 66 18.46 -17.73 -16.94
C ALA A 66 17.33 -17.95 -15.91
N ALA A 67 17.06 -19.22 -15.58
CA ALA A 67 16.11 -19.56 -14.52
C ALA A 67 16.56 -18.96 -13.17
N PRO A 68 15.62 -18.57 -12.30
CA PRO A 68 15.97 -18.12 -10.96
C PRO A 68 16.60 -19.25 -10.15
N HIS A 69 17.36 -18.89 -9.13
CA HIS A 69 17.87 -19.84 -8.13
C HIS A 69 17.43 -19.40 -6.73
N VAL A 70 17.45 -20.33 -5.79
CA VAL A 70 17.03 -20.08 -4.40
C VAL A 70 18.26 -20.17 -3.50
N ASP A 71 18.57 -19.07 -2.81
CA ASP A 71 19.48 -19.10 -1.66
C ASP A 71 18.82 -19.95 -0.57
N GLN A 72 19.39 -21.11 -0.26
CA GLN A 72 18.82 -22.06 0.68
C GLN A 72 18.85 -21.57 2.14
N THR A 73 19.80 -20.70 2.50
CA THR A 73 19.92 -20.20 3.88
C THR A 73 18.75 -19.29 4.24
N THR A 74 18.39 -18.40 3.32
CA THR A 74 17.33 -17.40 3.54
C THR A 74 16.04 -17.73 2.79
N ARG A 75 16.06 -18.78 1.96
CA ARG A 75 15.00 -19.18 1.03
C ARG A 75 14.59 -18.04 0.10
N THR A 76 15.56 -17.25 -0.33
CA THR A 76 15.36 -16.08 -1.17
C THR A 76 15.47 -16.48 -2.64
N VAL A 77 14.45 -16.15 -3.44
CA VAL A 77 14.49 -16.31 -4.89
C VAL A 77 15.31 -15.16 -5.50
N LEU A 78 16.35 -15.51 -6.24
CA LEU A 78 17.28 -14.57 -6.86
C LEU A 78 17.32 -14.77 -8.38
N THR A 79 17.46 -13.66 -9.10
CA THR A 79 17.68 -13.68 -10.55
C THR A 79 19.08 -13.15 -10.87
N GLY A 80 19.66 -13.66 -11.95
CA GLY A 80 20.88 -13.11 -12.56
C GLY A 80 20.59 -12.38 -13.88
N TRP A 81 19.37 -11.87 -14.04
CA TRP A 81 18.89 -11.35 -15.33
C TRP A 81 19.66 -10.12 -15.73
N GLN A 82 20.18 -10.13 -16.95
CA GLN A 82 20.89 -8.98 -17.50
C GLN A 82 19.91 -7.88 -17.89
N ARG A 83 20.34 -6.62 -17.76
CA ARG A 83 19.54 -5.46 -18.17
C ARG A 83 19.22 -5.56 -19.66
N THR A 84 17.94 -5.47 -20.02
CA THR A 84 17.48 -5.53 -21.42
C THR A 84 17.56 -4.16 -22.09
N LEU A 85 17.14 -3.10 -21.39
CA LEU A 85 17.31 -1.71 -21.83
C LEU A 85 17.34 -0.75 -20.64
N ALA A 86 17.90 0.44 -20.87
CA ALA A 86 17.68 1.60 -20.00
C ALA A 86 16.47 2.39 -20.51
N VAL A 87 15.63 2.85 -19.61
CA VAL A 87 14.47 3.72 -19.89
C VAL A 87 14.70 5.06 -19.21
N ASP A 88 14.72 6.11 -20.01
CA ASP A 88 14.80 7.50 -19.55
C ASP A 88 13.38 8.05 -19.33
N THR A 89 13.15 8.67 -18.17
CA THR A 89 11.88 9.29 -17.79
C THR A 89 11.81 10.78 -18.13
N ALA A 90 12.67 11.28 -19.02
CA ALA A 90 12.61 12.65 -19.53
C ALA A 90 11.19 12.99 -20.04
N GLY A 91 10.60 14.05 -19.47
CA GLY A 91 9.24 14.49 -19.80
C GLY A 91 8.11 13.66 -19.18
N TRP A 92 8.41 12.63 -18.39
CA TRP A 92 7.39 11.89 -17.65
C TRP A 92 6.91 12.73 -16.46
N PRO A 93 5.60 12.96 -16.30
CA PRO A 93 5.09 13.61 -15.10
C PRO A 93 5.30 12.74 -13.86
N GLU A 94 5.36 13.36 -12.68
CA GLU A 94 5.30 12.63 -11.40
C GLU A 94 4.02 11.78 -11.34
N GLY A 95 4.11 10.56 -10.79
CA GLY A 95 2.97 9.64 -10.74
C GLY A 95 3.34 8.17 -10.55
N ALA A 96 2.31 7.35 -10.44
CA ALA A 96 2.42 5.90 -10.52
C ALA A 96 2.37 5.43 -11.99
N TYR A 97 3.19 4.44 -12.34
CA TYR A 97 3.33 3.92 -13.69
C TYR A 97 3.22 2.40 -13.72
N LEU A 98 2.59 1.90 -14.78
CA LEU A 98 2.73 0.52 -15.20
C LEU A 98 3.36 0.47 -16.59
N LEU A 99 4.53 -0.15 -16.68
CA LEU A 99 5.14 -0.50 -17.95
C LEU A 99 4.57 -1.85 -18.40
N ARG A 100 3.76 -1.82 -19.46
CA ARG A 100 3.21 -3.03 -20.06
C ARG A 100 4.21 -3.63 -21.04
N LEU A 101 4.52 -4.91 -20.85
CA LEU A 101 5.31 -5.72 -21.76
C LEU A 101 4.36 -6.53 -22.62
N ASP A 102 4.49 -6.43 -23.94
CA ASP A 102 3.66 -7.13 -24.93
C ASP A 102 4.57 -8.01 -25.79
N ALA A 103 4.48 -9.34 -25.66
CA ALA A 103 5.19 -10.25 -26.58
C ALA A 103 4.60 -10.09 -28.00
N GLU A 104 5.44 -9.83 -29.01
CA GLU A 104 4.95 -9.48 -30.35
C GLU A 104 4.39 -10.66 -31.14
N ASP A 105 4.69 -11.89 -30.73
CA ASP A 105 4.05 -13.11 -31.23
C ASP A 105 2.67 -13.38 -30.58
N GLY A 106 2.21 -12.48 -29.70
CA GLY A 106 0.94 -12.60 -28.97
C GLY A 106 0.96 -13.62 -27.83
N SER A 107 2.12 -14.19 -27.48
CA SER A 107 2.22 -15.28 -26.51
C SER A 107 1.95 -14.86 -25.06
N GLY A 108 2.06 -13.58 -24.73
CA GLY A 108 1.68 -13.08 -23.42
C GLY A 108 1.95 -11.60 -23.19
N ARG A 109 1.52 -11.15 -22.02
CA ARG A 109 1.62 -9.78 -21.54
C ARG A 109 1.87 -9.74 -20.04
N SER A 110 2.65 -8.76 -19.60
CA SER A 110 2.87 -8.50 -18.17
C SER A 110 3.03 -7.01 -17.89
N TYR A 111 3.14 -6.64 -16.61
CA TYR A 111 3.41 -5.28 -16.15
C TYR A 111 4.69 -5.21 -15.33
N VAL A 112 5.27 -4.02 -15.26
CA VAL A 112 6.34 -3.65 -14.33
C VAL A 112 5.97 -2.31 -13.70
N PRO A 113 5.71 -2.25 -12.38
CA PRO A 113 5.37 -1.00 -11.71
C PRO A 113 6.60 -0.14 -11.49
N LEU A 114 6.40 1.18 -11.53
CA LEU A 114 7.40 2.19 -11.20
C LEU A 114 6.72 3.42 -10.62
N THR A 115 7.34 4.05 -9.61
CA THR A 115 6.93 5.38 -9.16
C THR A 115 7.87 6.44 -9.74
N VAL A 116 7.35 7.38 -10.52
CA VAL A 116 8.09 8.62 -10.79
C VAL A 116 7.79 9.56 -9.63
N ARG A 117 8.70 9.59 -8.65
CA ARG A 117 8.50 10.27 -7.37
C ARG A 117 8.64 11.78 -7.51
N SER A 118 8.03 12.50 -6.59
CA SER A 118 8.13 13.95 -6.52
C SER A 118 9.46 14.40 -5.90
N ALA A 119 10.04 15.47 -6.44
CA ALA A 119 11.27 16.06 -5.89
C ALA A 119 11.05 16.78 -4.55
N SER A 120 9.81 17.16 -4.25
CA SER A 120 9.39 17.79 -3.00
C SER A 120 7.96 17.39 -2.67
N THR A 121 7.57 17.41 -1.41
CA THR A 121 6.18 17.16 -0.98
C THR A 121 5.51 18.39 -0.35
N ALA A 122 6.24 19.49 -0.20
CA ALA A 122 5.77 20.68 0.50
C ALA A 122 4.46 21.23 -0.11
N GLY A 123 3.44 21.42 0.74
CA GLY A 123 2.11 21.89 0.36
C GLY A 123 1.26 20.88 -0.42
N ARG A 124 1.68 19.61 -0.51
CA ARG A 124 1.01 18.58 -1.32
C ARG A 124 0.44 17.44 -0.49
N THR A 125 -0.54 16.77 -1.08
CA THR A 125 -1.05 15.47 -0.59
C THR A 125 -0.20 14.36 -1.20
N VAL A 126 0.51 13.62 -0.37
CA VAL A 126 1.48 12.61 -0.77
C VAL A 126 0.82 11.24 -0.87
N VAL A 127 0.80 10.67 -2.07
CA VAL A 127 0.47 9.26 -2.31
C VAL A 127 1.72 8.43 -2.07
N MET A 128 1.73 7.61 -1.02
CA MET A 128 2.85 6.73 -0.69
C MET A 128 2.55 5.30 -1.14
N SER A 129 3.22 4.85 -2.20
CA SER A 129 3.09 3.48 -2.69
C SER A 129 3.82 2.49 -1.77
N ALA A 130 3.31 1.26 -1.70
CA ALA A 130 3.71 0.22 -0.74
C ALA A 130 4.48 -0.97 -1.36
N PRO A 131 5.54 -0.77 -2.18
CA PRO A 131 6.18 -1.87 -2.90
C PRO A 131 6.91 -2.87 -1.99
N ALA A 132 7.26 -2.49 -0.76
CA ALA A 132 7.77 -3.42 0.26
C ALA A 132 6.73 -4.48 0.63
N THR A 133 5.47 -4.06 0.85
CA THR A 133 4.33 -4.95 1.07
C THR A 133 4.09 -5.81 -0.17
N TRP A 134 4.14 -5.24 -1.37
CA TRP A 134 3.99 -6.03 -2.60
C TRP A 134 5.05 -7.13 -2.72
N GLN A 135 6.31 -6.85 -2.38
CA GLN A 135 7.37 -7.87 -2.41
C GLN A 135 7.21 -8.92 -1.32
N ALA A 136 6.72 -8.53 -0.15
CA ALA A 136 6.48 -9.46 0.94
C ALA A 136 5.49 -10.57 0.56
N TYR A 137 4.47 -10.23 -0.23
CA TYR A 137 3.47 -11.16 -0.76
C TYR A 137 3.81 -11.74 -2.13
N ASN A 138 4.92 -11.32 -2.75
CA ASN A 138 5.28 -11.76 -4.10
C ASN A 138 5.76 -13.21 -4.11
N GLU A 139 4.93 -14.12 -4.61
CA GLU A 139 5.22 -15.56 -4.74
C GLU A 139 5.96 -15.92 -6.04
N TRP A 140 6.41 -14.94 -6.84
CA TRP A 140 7.18 -15.23 -8.03
C TRP A 140 8.41 -16.09 -7.71
N GLY A 141 8.54 -17.23 -8.37
CA GLY A 141 9.57 -18.23 -8.09
C GLY A 141 9.26 -19.17 -6.91
N GLY A 142 8.03 -19.17 -6.40
CA GLY A 142 7.51 -20.14 -5.43
C GLY A 142 7.77 -19.81 -3.96
N TYR A 143 8.30 -18.62 -3.66
CA TYR A 143 8.54 -18.18 -2.29
C TYR A 143 8.20 -16.70 -2.09
N SER A 144 7.67 -16.39 -0.91
CA SER A 144 7.37 -15.06 -0.38
C SER A 144 7.70 -15.00 1.12
N LEU A 145 7.46 -13.87 1.79
CA LEU A 145 7.57 -13.79 3.25
C LEU A 145 6.43 -14.50 3.99
N TYR A 146 5.51 -15.17 3.29
CA TYR A 146 4.44 -15.97 3.86
C TYR A 146 4.51 -17.44 3.44
N ASN A 147 4.87 -17.71 2.19
CA ASN A 147 4.79 -19.04 1.61
C ASN A 147 6.13 -19.50 1.05
N GLY A 148 6.34 -20.81 1.10
CA GLY A 148 7.38 -21.53 0.37
C GLY A 148 6.77 -22.78 -0.29
N PRO A 149 7.57 -23.78 -0.69
CA PRO A 149 7.11 -24.95 -1.43
C PRO A 149 6.02 -25.77 -0.73
N THR A 150 5.92 -25.69 0.60
CA THR A 150 4.89 -26.39 1.38
C THR A 150 3.67 -25.53 1.70
N GLY A 151 3.63 -24.26 1.25
CA GLY A 151 2.54 -23.33 1.53
C GLY A 151 2.41 -22.94 3.01
N THR A 152 3.50 -23.00 3.78
CA THR A 152 3.48 -22.67 5.21
C THR A 152 4.56 -21.66 5.57
N LEU A 153 4.32 -20.91 6.66
CA LEU A 153 5.31 -19.99 7.23
C LEU A 153 6.64 -20.69 7.52
N ALA A 154 6.63 -21.97 7.91
CA ALA A 154 7.84 -22.72 8.22
C ALA A 154 8.81 -22.80 7.02
N THR A 155 8.34 -22.71 5.77
CA THR A 155 9.18 -22.81 4.55
C THR A 155 9.29 -21.52 3.75
N ARG A 156 8.71 -20.42 4.24
CA ARG A 156 8.75 -19.07 3.65
C ARG A 156 10.17 -18.51 3.47
N SER A 157 10.32 -17.50 2.61
CA SER A 157 11.52 -16.66 2.56
C SER A 157 11.71 -15.83 3.84
N LEU A 158 12.95 -15.64 4.27
CA LEU A 158 13.30 -14.69 5.35
C LEU A 158 13.68 -13.31 4.80
N ARG A 159 13.97 -13.25 3.49
CA ARG A 159 14.30 -12.04 2.74
C ARG A 159 13.66 -12.15 1.35
N VAL A 160 13.24 -11.03 0.78
CA VAL A 160 12.75 -10.97 -0.60
C VAL A 160 13.42 -9.80 -1.31
N VAL A 161 13.70 -9.94 -2.61
CA VAL A 161 14.40 -8.92 -3.39
C VAL A 161 13.47 -8.26 -4.40
N PHE A 162 13.72 -6.99 -4.72
CA PHE A 162 13.07 -6.27 -5.83
C PHE A 162 13.63 -6.67 -7.20
N ASP A 163 14.73 -7.43 -7.24
CA ASP A 163 15.44 -7.86 -8.45
C ASP A 163 14.81 -9.11 -9.08
N ARG A 164 13.47 -9.14 -9.10
CA ARG A 164 12.65 -10.21 -9.67
C ARG A 164 11.26 -9.67 -10.06
N PRO A 165 10.58 -10.29 -11.04
CA PRO A 165 9.20 -9.93 -11.39
C PRO A 165 8.21 -10.08 -10.23
N TYR A 166 7.07 -9.40 -10.34
CA TYR A 166 5.91 -9.65 -9.48
C TYR A 166 5.03 -10.76 -10.06
N GLY A 167 4.53 -11.66 -9.21
CA GLY A 167 3.60 -12.72 -9.62
C GLY A 167 2.14 -12.27 -9.67
N TYR A 168 1.76 -11.29 -8.85
CA TYR A 168 0.38 -10.82 -8.73
C TYR A 168 0.00 -9.85 -9.85
N ASP A 169 -1.27 -9.90 -10.28
CA ASP A 169 -1.84 -9.06 -11.35
C ASP A 169 -0.94 -8.94 -12.59
N HIS A 170 -0.41 -10.09 -13.02
CA HIS A 170 0.47 -10.19 -14.19
C HIS A 170 1.69 -9.27 -14.12
N GLY A 171 2.23 -9.04 -12.91
CA GLY A 171 3.39 -8.19 -12.70
C GLY A 171 3.08 -6.80 -12.16
N ALA A 172 1.80 -6.43 -12.00
CA ALA A 172 1.44 -5.12 -11.44
C ALA A 172 1.59 -5.07 -9.89
N GLY A 173 1.93 -6.18 -9.24
CA GLY A 173 2.00 -6.25 -7.78
C GLY A 173 0.59 -6.11 -7.20
N LEU A 174 0.46 -5.36 -6.10
CA LEU A 174 -0.86 -5.07 -5.52
C LEU A 174 -1.40 -3.68 -5.92
N PHE A 175 -0.79 -3.04 -6.92
CA PHE A 175 -1.13 -1.68 -7.32
C PHE A 175 -2.58 -1.53 -7.80
N LEU A 176 -3.04 -2.45 -8.67
CA LEU A 176 -4.35 -2.32 -9.32
C LEU A 176 -5.50 -2.40 -8.32
N VAL A 177 -5.36 -3.23 -7.29
CA VAL A 177 -6.37 -3.45 -6.25
C VAL A 177 -6.29 -2.39 -5.13
N TYR A 178 -5.11 -2.14 -4.57
CA TYR A 178 -4.99 -1.33 -3.34
C TYR A 178 -4.54 0.12 -3.55
N GLU A 179 -4.18 0.54 -4.76
CA GLU A 179 -3.64 1.90 -4.98
C GLU A 179 -4.34 2.64 -6.13
N ALA A 180 -4.54 1.97 -7.27
CA ALA A 180 -5.10 2.58 -8.48
C ALA A 180 -6.48 3.25 -8.29
N PRO A 181 -7.43 2.74 -7.48
CA PRO A 181 -8.71 3.40 -7.26
C PRO A 181 -8.55 4.75 -6.57
N LEU A 182 -7.72 4.81 -5.53
CA LEU A 182 -7.45 6.06 -4.81
C LEU A 182 -6.67 7.05 -5.67
N VAL A 183 -5.66 6.60 -6.42
CA VAL A 183 -4.90 7.46 -7.34
C VAL A 183 -5.83 8.14 -8.34
N ALA A 184 -6.76 7.40 -8.94
CA ALA A 184 -7.74 7.94 -9.88
C ALA A 184 -8.70 8.94 -9.21
N LEU A 185 -9.19 8.64 -7.99
CA LEU A 185 -10.05 9.56 -7.25
C LEU A 185 -9.33 10.85 -6.87
N ALA A 186 -8.13 10.75 -6.29
CA ALA A 186 -7.35 11.90 -5.85
C ALA A 186 -7.02 12.85 -7.01
N GLU A 187 -6.68 12.31 -8.20
CA GLU A 187 -6.48 13.11 -9.41
C GLU A 187 -7.78 13.71 -9.95
N LYS A 188 -8.90 12.96 -9.91
CA LYS A 188 -10.22 13.48 -10.30
C LYS A 188 -10.61 14.70 -9.47
N LEU A 189 -10.22 14.75 -8.20
CA LEU A 189 -10.47 15.87 -7.30
C LEU A 189 -9.58 17.10 -7.57
N GLY A 190 -8.56 16.97 -8.43
CA GLY A 190 -7.65 18.06 -8.77
C GLY A 190 -6.73 18.48 -7.63
N LEU A 191 -6.42 17.56 -6.70
CA LEU A 191 -5.56 17.85 -5.55
C LEU A 191 -4.12 18.09 -6.00
N PRO A 192 -3.35 18.93 -5.28
CA PRO A 192 -1.92 19.07 -5.51
C PRO A 192 -1.20 17.82 -4.99
N LEU A 193 -1.07 16.81 -5.85
CA LEU A 193 -0.49 15.52 -5.47
C LEU A 193 1.04 15.52 -5.54
N ALA A 194 1.64 14.77 -4.63
CA ALA A 194 3.01 14.28 -4.73
C ALA A 194 3.00 12.75 -4.67
N TYR A 195 4.01 12.10 -5.25
CA TYR A 195 4.13 10.65 -5.28
C TYR A 195 5.46 10.22 -4.67
N THR A 196 5.43 9.15 -3.88
CA THR A 196 6.63 8.58 -3.26
C THR A 196 6.43 7.10 -2.96
N THR A 197 7.46 6.44 -2.46
CA THR A 197 7.38 5.09 -1.88
C THR A 197 7.80 5.11 -0.42
N GLY A 198 7.40 4.10 0.36
CA GLY A 198 7.90 3.91 1.73
C GLY A 198 9.43 3.83 1.83
N ILE A 199 10.09 3.33 0.78
CA ILE A 199 11.56 3.25 0.68
C ILE A 199 12.18 4.65 0.56
N ASP A 200 11.58 5.52 -0.25
CA ASP A 200 12.07 6.90 -0.40
C ASP A 200 11.90 7.69 0.90
N VAL A 201 10.78 7.49 1.61
CA VAL A 201 10.54 8.07 2.93
C VAL A 201 11.52 7.54 3.97
N ALA A 202 11.88 6.25 3.93
CA ALA A 202 12.93 5.71 4.80
C ALA A 202 14.31 6.33 4.52
N ARG A 203 14.65 6.55 3.24
CA ARG A 203 15.96 7.04 2.79
C ARG A 203 16.18 8.52 3.05
N ASP A 204 15.16 9.35 2.87
CA ASP A 204 15.24 10.81 2.97
C ASP A 204 14.37 11.33 4.13
N PRO A 205 14.97 11.62 5.31
CA PRO A 205 14.24 12.15 6.46
C PRO A 205 13.51 13.47 6.22
N GLY A 206 13.97 14.26 5.23
CA GLY A 206 13.37 15.54 4.90
C GLY A 206 12.23 15.45 3.88
N LEU A 207 11.98 14.27 3.30
CA LEU A 207 11.10 14.14 2.14
C LEU A 207 9.67 14.58 2.41
N LEU A 208 9.16 14.37 3.63
CA LEU A 208 7.79 14.70 4.03
C LEU A 208 7.65 16.10 4.67
N HIS A 209 8.73 16.89 4.75
CA HIS A 209 8.69 18.20 5.37
C HIS A 209 7.74 19.15 4.63
N GLY A 210 6.73 19.63 5.36
CA GLY A 210 5.73 20.57 4.86
C GLY A 210 4.65 19.94 3.98
N ALA A 211 4.58 18.61 3.87
CA ALA A 211 3.44 17.94 3.24
C ALA A 211 2.13 18.33 3.93
N SER A 212 1.05 18.50 3.18
CA SER A 212 -0.28 18.74 3.76
C SER A 212 -0.86 17.44 4.33
N ALA A 213 -0.62 16.32 3.63
CA ALA A 213 -1.08 15.01 4.04
C ALA A 213 -0.21 13.88 3.47
N VAL A 214 -0.19 12.74 4.14
CA VAL A 214 0.36 11.46 3.64
C VAL A 214 -0.76 10.42 3.60
N LEU A 215 -0.88 9.74 2.47
CA LEU A 215 -1.87 8.69 2.24
C LEU A 215 -1.16 7.32 2.27
N SER A 216 -1.51 6.50 3.26
CA SER A 216 -1.28 5.05 3.24
C SER A 216 -2.50 4.37 2.61
N LEU A 217 -2.25 3.44 1.70
CA LEU A 217 -3.23 2.95 0.73
C LEU A 217 -3.92 1.68 1.25
N GLY A 218 -4.51 0.86 0.37
CA GLY A 218 -5.39 -0.24 0.78
C GLY A 218 -4.73 -1.33 1.61
N HIS A 219 -3.43 -1.62 1.40
CA HIS A 219 -2.64 -2.55 2.20
C HIS A 219 -1.16 -2.16 2.25
N ASP A 220 -0.70 -1.65 3.39
CA ASP A 220 0.67 -1.15 3.58
C ASP A 220 1.30 -1.68 4.89
N GLU A 221 1.45 -3.00 4.96
CA GLU A 221 1.84 -3.75 6.17
C GLU A 221 3.33 -3.62 6.56
N TYR A 222 4.24 -3.53 5.60
CA TYR A 222 5.69 -3.72 5.80
C TYR A 222 6.48 -2.42 5.80
N TRP A 223 6.84 -1.92 6.99
CA TRP A 223 7.51 -0.62 7.17
C TRP A 223 8.86 -0.76 7.87
N SER A 224 9.83 0.07 7.47
CA SER A 224 11.08 0.19 8.23
C SER A 224 10.90 1.14 9.43
N PRO A 225 11.72 1.02 10.49
CA PRO A 225 11.74 1.98 11.58
C PRO A 225 11.95 3.43 11.11
N GLU A 226 12.79 3.63 10.09
CA GLU A 226 13.10 4.94 9.51
C GLU A 226 11.88 5.53 8.80
N GLN A 227 11.18 4.73 7.98
CA GLN A 227 9.93 5.15 7.33
C GLN A 227 8.91 5.60 8.39
N ARG A 228 8.68 4.78 9.42
CA ARG A 228 7.75 5.08 10.50
C ARG A 228 8.13 6.36 11.23
N ALA A 229 9.39 6.51 11.61
CA ALA A 229 9.89 7.70 12.30
C ALA A 229 9.67 8.98 11.48
N ASN A 230 9.92 8.94 10.18
CA ASN A 230 9.75 10.10 9.29
C ASN A 230 8.27 10.46 9.07
N VAL A 231 7.37 9.46 9.02
CA VAL A 231 5.91 9.70 8.99
C VAL A 231 5.41 10.30 10.30
N VAL A 232 5.88 9.79 11.46
CA VAL A 232 5.55 10.35 12.78
C VAL A 232 6.06 11.79 12.91
N ALA A 233 7.30 12.07 12.48
CA ALA A 233 7.86 13.41 12.50
C ALA A 233 7.04 14.38 11.62
N ALA A 234 6.59 13.94 10.45
CA ALA A 234 5.72 14.74 9.59
C ALA A 234 4.38 15.06 10.26
N ARG A 235 3.74 14.08 10.93
CA ARG A 235 2.51 14.28 11.72
C ARG A 235 2.72 15.29 12.83
N ASP A 236 3.82 15.15 13.57
CA ASP A 236 4.14 16.01 14.70
C ASP A 236 4.55 17.43 14.25
N ALA A 237 4.83 17.61 12.94
CA ALA A 237 5.02 18.91 12.29
C ALA A 237 3.74 19.47 11.61
N GLY A 238 2.60 18.77 11.67
CA GLY A 238 1.31 19.25 11.17
C GLY A 238 0.78 18.56 9.90
N THR A 239 1.48 17.55 9.40
CA THR A 239 1.03 16.77 8.23
C THR A 239 -0.09 15.81 8.63
N ASN A 240 -1.22 15.81 7.92
CA ASN A 240 -2.29 14.85 8.19
C ASN A 240 -1.92 13.44 7.71
N LEU A 241 -2.45 12.40 8.35
CA LEU A 241 -2.25 11.00 7.91
C LEU A 241 -3.59 10.35 7.59
N ALA A 242 -3.77 9.88 6.35
CA ALA A 242 -4.93 9.05 5.99
C ALA A 242 -4.48 7.61 5.77
N ILE A 243 -5.01 6.70 6.57
CA ILE A 243 -4.73 5.27 6.53
C ILE A 243 -5.99 4.59 5.96
N LEU A 244 -5.93 4.30 4.66
CA LEU A 244 -7.10 3.88 3.88
C LEU A 244 -7.13 2.37 3.67
N GLY A 245 -6.58 1.64 4.65
CA GLY A 245 -6.55 0.19 4.73
C GLY A 245 -6.66 -0.28 6.18
N ALA A 246 -6.30 -1.55 6.39
CA ALA A 246 -6.04 -2.17 7.70
C ALA A 246 -4.65 -2.82 7.69
N ASN A 247 -4.20 -3.31 8.85
CA ASN A 247 -2.89 -3.97 9.01
C ASN A 247 -1.70 -3.11 8.54
N CYS A 248 -1.89 -1.79 8.55
CA CYS A 248 -0.87 -0.83 8.14
C CYS A 248 0.26 -0.82 9.19
N CYS A 249 1.52 -0.81 8.73
CA CYS A 249 2.69 -0.71 9.61
C CYS A 249 2.78 -1.81 10.70
N PHE A 250 2.26 -3.02 10.42
CA PHE A 250 2.33 -4.14 11.37
C PHE A 250 3.72 -4.79 11.41
N ARG A 251 4.37 -4.96 10.26
CA ARG A 251 5.66 -5.66 10.15
C ARG A 251 6.82 -4.67 10.12
N ARG A 252 7.75 -4.82 11.07
CA ARG A 252 9.02 -4.10 11.10
C ARG A 252 10.03 -4.80 10.20
N ILE A 253 10.46 -4.10 9.17
CA ILE A 253 11.45 -4.58 8.18
C ILE A 253 12.75 -3.81 8.22
N ARG A 254 13.74 -4.35 7.50
CA ARG A 254 14.99 -3.67 7.17
C ARG A 254 15.23 -3.75 5.66
N PHE A 255 15.76 -2.66 5.08
CA PHE A 255 16.24 -2.66 3.70
C PHE A 255 17.74 -2.99 3.65
N GLU A 256 18.12 -3.80 2.66
CA GLU A 256 19.51 -4.21 2.44
C GLU A 256 19.88 -4.15 0.94
N PRO A 257 21.18 -3.99 0.62
CA PRO A 257 21.63 -3.86 -0.76
C PRO A 257 21.55 -5.17 -1.54
N THR A 258 21.51 -5.02 -2.86
CA THR A 258 21.95 -6.02 -3.84
C THR A 258 22.97 -5.36 -4.77
N ASP A 259 23.50 -6.09 -5.75
CA ASP A 259 24.37 -5.53 -6.78
C ASP A 259 23.67 -4.44 -7.63
N LEU A 260 22.33 -4.39 -7.63
CA LEU A 260 21.56 -3.38 -8.36
C LEU A 260 21.34 -2.08 -7.56
N GLY A 261 21.54 -2.07 -6.23
CA GLY A 261 21.42 -0.86 -5.41
C GLY A 261 21.24 -1.07 -3.90
N PRO A 262 21.19 0.02 -3.11
CA PRO A 262 21.26 -0.03 -1.64
C PRO A 262 20.01 -0.57 -0.92
N ASP A 263 18.82 -0.41 -1.50
CA ASP A 263 17.54 -0.75 -0.86
C ASP A 263 16.74 -1.75 -1.71
N ARG A 264 17.42 -2.83 -2.11
CA ARG A 264 16.90 -3.81 -3.08
C ARG A 264 16.42 -5.12 -2.44
N THR A 265 16.61 -5.28 -1.14
CA THR A 265 16.14 -6.42 -0.36
C THR A 265 15.25 -5.95 0.79
N VAL A 266 14.10 -6.60 0.98
CA VAL A 266 13.24 -6.50 2.17
C VAL A 266 13.54 -7.67 3.09
N VAL A 267 14.00 -7.41 4.30
CA VAL A 267 14.31 -8.42 5.32
C VAL A 267 13.22 -8.47 6.37
N CYS A 268 12.67 -9.66 6.60
CA CYS A 268 11.65 -9.90 7.64
C CYS A 268 11.70 -11.34 8.13
N TYR A 269 12.31 -11.55 9.30
CA TYR A 269 12.41 -12.87 9.89
C TYR A 269 11.15 -13.25 10.70
N LYS A 270 10.23 -12.31 10.97
CA LYS A 270 8.99 -12.56 11.73
C LYS A 270 9.32 -13.24 13.07
N ASP A 271 8.67 -14.36 13.38
CA ASP A 271 8.91 -15.20 14.56
C ASP A 271 10.35 -15.72 14.70
N ALA A 272 11.11 -15.77 13.60
CA ALA A 272 12.50 -16.22 13.59
C ALA A 272 13.52 -15.06 13.76
N TRP A 273 13.09 -13.87 14.18
CA TRP A 273 13.94 -12.66 14.26
C TRP A 273 15.24 -12.84 15.07
N ALA A 274 15.28 -13.74 16.05
CA ALA A 274 16.50 -14.03 16.82
C ALA A 274 17.63 -14.67 15.97
N GLN A 275 17.27 -15.23 14.81
CA GLN A 275 18.18 -15.83 13.83
C GLN A 275 18.64 -14.83 12.76
N ASP A 276 18.10 -13.61 12.75
CA ASP A 276 18.47 -12.56 11.79
C ASP A 276 19.92 -12.10 12.06
N PRO A 277 20.87 -12.33 11.13
CA PRO A 277 22.26 -11.91 11.33
C PRO A 277 22.42 -10.40 11.52
N GLY A 278 21.55 -9.59 10.89
CA GLY A 278 21.54 -8.14 11.10
C GLY A 278 21.14 -7.79 12.51
N HIS A 279 20.17 -8.49 13.08
CA HIS A 279 19.79 -8.31 14.49
C HIS A 279 20.90 -8.75 15.45
N GLN A 280 21.53 -9.89 15.18
CA GLN A 280 22.68 -10.38 15.95
C GLN A 280 23.87 -9.40 15.91
N ALA A 281 23.99 -8.63 14.82
CA ALA A 281 24.96 -7.53 14.67
C ALA A 281 24.49 -6.18 15.26
N GLY A 282 23.33 -6.13 15.93
CA GLY A 282 22.82 -4.96 16.65
C GLY A 282 21.73 -4.16 15.95
N ALA A 283 21.27 -4.56 14.75
CA ALA A 283 20.13 -3.92 14.10
C ALA A 283 18.80 -4.22 14.85
N PRO A 284 17.75 -3.40 14.68
CA PRO A 284 16.42 -3.72 15.18
C PRO A 284 15.93 -5.08 14.67
N ALA A 285 15.23 -5.83 15.53
CA ALA A 285 14.69 -7.14 15.16
C ALA A 285 13.61 -7.01 14.08
N THR A 286 13.66 -7.84 13.03
CA THR A 286 12.66 -7.80 11.95
C THR A 286 11.43 -8.67 12.26
N THR A 287 10.54 -8.13 13.09
CA THR A 287 9.34 -8.77 13.67
C THR A 287 8.16 -7.79 13.68
N ASP A 288 7.08 -8.06 14.40
CA ASP A 288 5.93 -7.13 14.47
C ASP A 288 6.28 -5.88 15.26
N PHE A 289 5.81 -4.71 14.82
CA PHE A 289 6.05 -3.43 15.49
C PHE A 289 5.57 -3.45 16.95
N ARG A 290 4.46 -4.12 17.23
CA ARG A 290 3.87 -4.22 18.58
C ARG A 290 4.57 -5.17 19.54
N VAL A 291 5.51 -6.00 19.10
CA VAL A 291 6.18 -7.00 19.97
C VAL A 291 7.64 -6.64 20.25
N GLY A 292 8.14 -7.10 21.39
CA GLY A 292 9.54 -6.92 21.76
C GLY A 292 10.50 -7.74 20.88
N PRO A 293 11.78 -7.33 20.78
CA PRO A 293 12.38 -6.13 21.38
C PRO A 293 12.00 -4.84 20.63
N GLY A 294 11.92 -3.71 21.35
CA GLY A 294 11.61 -2.40 20.77
C GLY A 294 10.16 -2.26 20.31
N ALA A 295 9.20 -2.71 21.13
CA ALA A 295 7.78 -2.62 20.83
C ALA A 295 7.32 -1.17 20.71
N ASP A 296 6.69 -0.84 19.59
CA ASP A 296 6.01 0.41 19.28
C ASP A 296 4.75 0.05 18.46
N PRO A 297 3.62 -0.27 19.13
CA PRO A 297 2.43 -0.76 18.47
C PRO A 297 1.85 0.27 17.50
N GLU A 298 1.18 -0.21 16.46
CA GLU A 298 0.64 0.61 15.38
C GLU A 298 -0.30 1.69 15.88
N SER A 299 -1.08 1.40 16.92
CA SER A 299 -2.01 2.35 17.55
C SER A 299 -1.34 3.62 18.07
N SER A 300 -0.04 3.60 18.42
CA SER A 300 0.69 4.80 18.86
C SER A 300 0.77 5.88 17.74
N MET A 301 0.69 5.45 16.48
CA MET A 301 0.71 6.28 15.29
C MET A 301 -0.64 6.32 14.57
N LEU A 302 -1.34 5.20 14.46
CA LEU A 302 -2.56 5.09 13.65
C LEU A 302 -3.85 5.37 14.44
N GLY A 303 -3.80 5.28 15.78
CA GLY A 303 -4.99 5.31 16.64
C GLY A 303 -5.75 3.98 16.69
N VAL A 304 -5.56 3.13 15.69
CA VAL A 304 -6.09 1.75 15.60
C VAL A 304 -4.96 0.73 15.59
N ILE A 305 -5.26 -0.51 15.96
CA ILE A 305 -4.35 -1.65 15.94
C ILE A 305 -4.98 -2.81 15.17
N TYR A 306 -4.18 -3.52 14.37
CA TYR A 306 -4.66 -4.70 13.64
C TYR A 306 -5.12 -5.80 14.61
N ASP A 307 -6.32 -6.34 14.38
CA ASP A 307 -6.94 -7.30 15.28
C ASP A 307 -7.16 -8.68 14.65
N GLY A 308 -7.40 -8.78 13.33
CA GLY A 308 -7.50 -10.11 12.75
C GLY A 308 -7.83 -10.23 11.27
N TYR A 309 -7.73 -11.49 10.85
CA TYR A 309 -8.04 -12.07 9.55
C TYR A 309 -8.40 -13.55 9.76
N PRO A 310 -9.26 -14.18 8.94
CA PRO A 310 -10.07 -13.55 7.90
C PRO A 310 -11.36 -12.96 8.46
N VAL A 311 -11.81 -11.87 7.86
CA VAL A 311 -13.14 -11.28 8.12
C VAL A 311 -13.87 -10.92 6.83
N ASP A 312 -15.18 -11.09 6.85
CA ASP A 312 -16.11 -10.50 5.90
C ASP A 312 -17.34 -10.03 6.70
N ALA A 313 -17.51 -8.72 6.81
CA ALA A 313 -18.50 -8.14 7.71
C ALA A 313 -19.06 -6.82 7.15
N PRO A 314 -20.24 -6.39 7.63
CA PRO A 314 -20.78 -5.09 7.28
C PRO A 314 -19.98 -3.96 7.95
N TYR A 315 -19.82 -2.85 7.25
CA TYR A 315 -19.39 -1.58 7.85
C TYR A 315 -20.58 -0.85 8.48
N VAL A 316 -20.49 -0.46 9.75
CA VAL A 316 -21.61 0.14 10.49
C VAL A 316 -21.27 1.53 11.02
N VAL A 317 -21.99 2.55 10.53
CA VAL A 317 -21.80 3.96 10.93
C VAL A 317 -22.34 4.19 12.34
N THR A 318 -21.55 4.80 13.22
CA THR A 318 -21.97 5.17 14.59
C THR A 318 -22.14 6.67 14.78
N SER A 319 -21.30 7.49 14.15
CA SER A 319 -21.30 8.95 14.30
C SER A 319 -21.60 9.63 12.96
N PRO A 320 -22.85 9.57 12.44
CA PRO A 320 -23.21 10.09 11.12
C PRO A 320 -23.04 11.62 10.99
N ASP A 321 -23.07 12.35 12.11
CA ASP A 321 -22.88 13.82 12.14
C ASP A 321 -21.39 14.23 12.03
N HIS A 322 -20.46 13.27 12.02
CA HIS A 322 -19.04 13.55 11.84
C HIS A 322 -18.80 14.11 10.43
N TRP A 323 -17.94 15.14 10.32
CA TRP A 323 -17.68 15.88 9.07
C TRP A 323 -17.28 14.98 7.88
N ALA A 324 -16.62 13.85 8.15
CA ALA A 324 -16.24 12.89 7.12
C ALA A 324 -17.47 12.33 6.36
N PHE A 325 -18.64 12.21 7.01
CA PHE A 325 -19.88 11.73 6.41
C PHE A 325 -20.74 12.84 5.77
N GLU A 326 -20.29 14.10 5.76
CA GLU A 326 -21.06 15.21 5.19
C GLU A 326 -21.48 14.94 3.73
N GLY A 327 -22.77 15.09 3.44
CA GLY A 327 -23.32 14.89 2.10
C GLY A 327 -23.47 13.43 1.66
N THR A 328 -23.26 12.45 2.55
CA THR A 328 -23.53 11.02 2.27
C THR A 328 -25.01 10.66 2.51
N GLY A 329 -25.69 11.35 3.43
CA GLY A 329 -27.06 11.05 3.84
C GLY A 329 -27.21 9.82 4.75
N VAL A 330 -26.11 9.25 5.24
CA VAL A 330 -26.14 8.10 6.15
C VAL A 330 -26.71 8.47 7.52
N THR A 331 -27.31 7.49 8.19
CA THR A 331 -27.81 7.60 9.56
C THR A 331 -27.03 6.68 10.48
N ALA A 332 -27.14 6.87 11.80
CA ALA A 332 -26.58 5.95 12.77
C ALA A 332 -27.16 4.54 12.54
N GLY A 333 -26.31 3.51 12.55
CA GLY A 333 -26.66 2.13 12.23
C GLY A 333 -26.77 1.81 10.74
N ALA A 334 -26.54 2.78 9.84
CA ALA A 334 -26.39 2.47 8.41
C ALA A 334 -25.28 1.43 8.22
N SER A 335 -25.58 0.41 7.43
CA SER A 335 -24.79 -0.83 7.34
C SER A 335 -24.51 -1.17 5.87
N PHE A 336 -23.25 -1.45 5.56
CA PHE A 336 -22.78 -1.72 4.20
C PHE A 336 -22.11 -3.11 4.18
N PRO A 337 -22.81 -4.15 3.71
CA PRO A 337 -22.29 -5.52 3.66
C PRO A 337 -20.95 -5.61 2.93
N HIS A 338 -20.11 -6.55 3.36
CA HIS A 338 -18.82 -6.91 2.73
C HIS A 338 -17.74 -5.82 2.73
N LEU A 339 -18.03 -4.60 3.18
CA LEU A 339 -17.06 -3.50 3.19
C LEU A 339 -15.93 -3.74 4.21
N VAL A 340 -16.21 -4.40 5.34
CA VAL A 340 -15.15 -4.79 6.28
C VAL A 340 -14.54 -6.13 5.85
N GLY A 341 -13.31 -6.08 5.35
CA GLY A 341 -12.51 -7.26 5.03
C GLY A 341 -11.22 -6.93 4.28
N VAL A 342 -10.42 -7.92 3.88
CA VAL A 342 -10.38 -9.25 4.54
C VAL A 342 -9.67 -9.19 5.90
N GLU A 343 -9.04 -8.05 6.20
CA GLU A 343 -8.37 -7.73 7.46
C GLU A 343 -9.03 -6.48 8.09
N TYR A 344 -8.94 -6.38 9.40
CA TYR A 344 -9.52 -5.26 10.14
C TYR A 344 -8.68 -4.81 11.34
N ASP A 345 -8.78 -3.51 11.62
CA ASP A 345 -8.18 -2.86 12.78
C ASP A 345 -9.27 -2.34 13.73
N ARG A 346 -8.90 -2.15 15.00
CA ARG A 346 -9.79 -1.62 16.03
C ARG A 346 -9.10 -0.58 16.89
N VAL A 347 -9.87 0.22 17.62
CA VAL A 347 -9.33 0.94 18.76
C VAL A 347 -9.20 -0.02 19.95
N ASP A 348 -8.06 -0.01 20.62
CA ASP A 348 -7.84 -0.83 21.81
C ASP A 348 -6.98 -0.08 22.84
N THR A 349 -7.63 0.35 23.94
CA THR A 349 -6.98 1.12 25.01
C THR A 349 -6.04 0.28 25.88
N ALA A 350 -5.94 -1.03 25.65
CA ALA A 350 -4.87 -1.85 26.22
C ALA A 350 -3.49 -1.50 25.61
N PHE A 351 -3.48 -0.84 24.45
CA PHE A 351 -2.28 -0.31 23.79
C PHE A 351 -2.24 1.23 23.84
N PRO A 352 -1.05 1.85 23.69
CA PRO A 352 -0.93 3.29 23.49
C PRO A 352 -1.87 3.78 22.40
N THR A 353 -2.80 4.66 22.78
CA THR A 353 -3.85 5.20 21.90
C THR A 353 -3.84 6.72 22.04
N PRO A 354 -3.53 7.48 20.98
CA PRO A 354 -3.61 8.94 20.96
C PRO A 354 -5.00 9.45 21.37
N ARG A 355 -5.04 10.62 22.03
CA ARG A 355 -6.25 11.25 22.55
C ARG A 355 -6.22 12.75 22.23
N PRO A 356 -7.37 13.40 21.95
CA PRO A 356 -8.71 12.82 21.82
C PRO A 356 -8.86 11.99 20.55
N ILE A 357 -9.67 10.92 20.60
CA ILE A 357 -9.97 10.05 19.45
C ILE A 357 -11.48 9.78 19.33
N GLU A 358 -11.98 9.84 18.11
CA GLU A 358 -13.33 9.51 17.70
C GLU A 358 -13.36 8.18 16.98
N VAL A 359 -14.22 7.26 17.40
CA VAL A 359 -14.66 6.12 16.58
C VAL A 359 -15.96 6.51 15.88
N ILE A 360 -15.89 6.66 14.55
CA ILE A 360 -17.00 7.18 13.74
C ILE A 360 -17.82 6.09 13.05
N ALA A 361 -17.25 4.88 12.96
CA ALA A 361 -17.92 3.65 12.60
C ALA A 361 -17.37 2.51 13.47
N HIS A 362 -18.26 1.63 13.93
CA HIS A 362 -17.97 0.54 14.86
C HIS A 362 -18.71 -0.70 14.38
N SER A 363 -17.98 -1.54 13.66
CA SER A 363 -18.54 -2.62 12.87
C SER A 363 -18.37 -3.95 13.60
N PRO A 364 -19.45 -4.68 13.94
CA PRO A 364 -19.32 -5.98 14.59
C PRO A 364 -18.70 -6.99 13.65
N VAL A 365 -17.69 -7.72 14.13
CA VAL A 365 -17.02 -8.76 13.35
C VAL A 365 -16.92 -10.07 14.12
N VAL A 366 -16.80 -11.17 13.35
CA VAL A 366 -16.42 -12.48 13.88
C VAL A 366 -15.22 -12.97 13.08
N CYS A 367 -14.08 -13.08 13.76
CA CYS A 367 -12.82 -13.54 13.17
C CYS A 367 -12.43 -14.84 13.85
N GLU A 368 -12.37 -15.94 13.10
CA GLU A 368 -12.04 -17.28 13.63
C GLU A 368 -12.89 -17.68 14.87
N GLY A 369 -14.17 -17.30 14.89
CA GLY A 369 -15.09 -17.55 16.01
C GLY A 369 -14.97 -16.58 17.19
N ARG A 370 -14.00 -15.65 17.16
CA ARG A 370 -13.85 -14.58 18.15
C ARG A 370 -14.66 -13.35 17.74
N HIS A 371 -15.54 -12.91 18.61
CA HIS A 371 -16.25 -11.64 18.45
C HIS A 371 -15.31 -10.46 18.71
N SER A 372 -15.34 -9.47 17.83
CA SER A 372 -14.60 -8.21 17.97
C SER A 372 -15.32 -7.09 17.20
N HIS A 373 -14.62 -5.98 16.97
CA HIS A 373 -15.11 -4.89 16.13
C HIS A 373 -14.01 -4.38 15.19
N SER A 374 -14.42 -3.84 14.04
CA SER A 374 -13.59 -3.01 13.15
C SER A 374 -13.99 -1.54 13.34
N ASP A 375 -13.00 -0.67 13.53
CA ASP A 375 -13.24 0.75 13.84
C ASP A 375 -12.66 1.67 12.79
N THR A 376 -13.50 2.56 12.25
CA THR A 376 -12.99 3.78 11.62
C THR A 376 -12.76 4.82 12.69
N ALA A 377 -11.54 5.31 12.78
CA ALA A 377 -11.15 6.26 13.82
C ALA A 377 -10.55 7.56 13.26
N TYR A 378 -10.74 8.64 14.00
CA TYR A 378 -10.16 9.94 13.73
C TYR A 378 -9.60 10.55 15.02
N TYR A 379 -8.33 10.96 15.02
CA TYR A 379 -7.74 11.66 16.16
C TYR A 379 -6.94 12.88 15.71
N THR A 380 -6.69 13.81 16.63
CA THR A 380 -5.90 15.02 16.38
C THR A 380 -4.77 15.18 17.39
N VAL A 381 -3.64 15.74 16.96
CA VAL A 381 -2.44 15.95 17.80
C VAL A 381 -2.14 17.45 18.02
N PRO A 382 -1.28 17.81 19.00
CA PRO A 382 -0.94 19.22 19.29
C PRO A 382 -0.42 20.05 18.11
N SER A 383 0.19 19.42 17.10
CA SER A 383 0.63 20.09 15.87
C SER A 383 -0.54 20.63 15.02
N GLY A 384 -1.75 20.15 15.30
CA GLY A 384 -2.96 20.38 14.53
C GLY A 384 -3.19 19.34 13.43
N ALA A 385 -2.29 18.37 13.23
CA ALA A 385 -2.53 17.28 12.30
C ALA A 385 -3.73 16.42 12.75
N GLY A 386 -4.53 15.98 11.78
CA GLY A 386 -5.52 14.93 11.94
C GLY A 386 -5.02 13.61 11.37
N VAL A 387 -5.42 12.51 12.00
CA VAL A 387 -5.15 11.15 11.52
C VAL A 387 -6.47 10.41 11.38
N PHE A 388 -6.77 9.94 10.18
CA PHE A 388 -7.94 9.15 9.83
C PHE A 388 -7.50 7.72 9.51
N ALA A 389 -8.10 6.73 10.15
CA ALA A 389 -7.89 5.32 9.84
C ALA A 389 -9.21 4.64 9.49
N SER A 390 -9.27 4.01 8.33
CA SER A 390 -10.50 3.36 7.84
C SER A 390 -10.89 2.11 8.63
N GLY A 391 -9.90 1.38 9.15
CA GLY A 391 -10.09 0.16 9.94
C GLY A 391 -10.36 -1.10 9.12
N THR A 392 -10.28 -1.02 7.79
CA THR A 392 -10.52 -2.16 6.89
C THR A 392 -9.68 -2.09 5.61
N MET A 393 -9.16 -3.25 5.18
CA MET A 393 -8.32 -3.36 3.99
C MET A 393 -9.10 -3.10 2.67
N ARG A 394 -10.39 -3.44 2.64
CA ARG A 394 -11.29 -3.27 1.48
C ARG A 394 -11.71 -1.82 1.20
N TRP A 395 -11.24 -0.84 1.98
CA TRP A 395 -11.65 0.56 1.81
C TRP A 395 -11.32 1.10 0.41
N VAL A 396 -10.07 0.93 -0.05
CA VAL A 396 -9.68 1.38 -1.41
C VAL A 396 -10.37 0.55 -2.50
N GLU A 397 -10.56 -0.74 -2.31
CA GLU A 397 -11.27 -1.61 -3.26
C GLU A 397 -12.72 -1.13 -3.47
N THR A 398 -13.37 -0.74 -2.38
CA THR A 398 -14.76 -0.26 -2.39
C THR A 398 -14.94 1.00 -3.25
N LEU A 399 -13.87 1.78 -3.49
CA LEU A 399 -13.95 2.95 -4.37
C LEU A 399 -14.36 2.61 -5.81
N ASP A 400 -14.10 1.38 -6.27
CA ASP A 400 -14.48 0.92 -7.61
C ASP A 400 -15.87 0.24 -7.63
N ALA A 401 -16.46 -0.06 -6.46
CA ALA A 401 -17.78 -0.67 -6.37
C ALA A 401 -18.86 0.21 -7.02
N ASN A 402 -19.47 -0.31 -8.09
CA ASN A 402 -20.49 0.38 -8.89
C ASN A 402 -21.61 -0.55 -9.36
N GLY A 403 -21.54 -1.83 -9.00
CA GLY A 403 -22.51 -2.85 -9.38
C GLY A 403 -23.66 -3.04 -8.39
N PRO A 404 -24.55 -4.01 -8.64
CA PRO A 404 -25.67 -4.33 -7.76
C PRO A 404 -25.30 -5.12 -6.49
N GLY A 405 -24.03 -5.48 -6.30
CA GLY A 405 -23.59 -6.37 -5.22
C GLY A 405 -23.97 -7.85 -5.43
N GLY A 406 -23.59 -8.71 -4.48
CA GLY A 406 -24.01 -10.13 -4.44
C GLY A 406 -23.36 -11.10 -5.44
N GLY A 407 -22.33 -10.67 -6.17
CA GLY A 407 -21.50 -11.51 -7.06
C GLY A 407 -20.03 -11.53 -6.65
N ASN A 408 -19.16 -12.12 -7.48
CA ASN A 408 -17.71 -12.17 -7.22
C ASN A 408 -16.99 -10.84 -7.52
N ALA A 409 -17.63 -9.93 -8.25
CA ALA A 409 -17.09 -8.60 -8.51
C ALA A 409 -17.10 -7.78 -7.21
N ASP A 410 -16.02 -7.03 -6.97
CA ASP A 410 -15.85 -6.13 -5.82
C ASP A 410 -16.23 -6.79 -4.47
N HIS A 411 -15.95 -8.10 -4.33
CA HIS A 411 -16.29 -8.89 -3.14
C HIS A 411 -17.77 -8.88 -2.74
N GLY A 412 -18.67 -8.64 -3.71
CA GLY A 412 -20.11 -8.55 -3.48
C GLY A 412 -20.55 -7.20 -2.91
N ILE A 413 -19.65 -6.22 -2.78
CA ILE A 413 -19.93 -4.86 -2.35
C ILE A 413 -20.76 -4.15 -3.43
N ASP A 414 -21.80 -3.44 -3.00
CA ASP A 414 -22.71 -2.74 -3.92
C ASP A 414 -22.29 -1.29 -4.21
N SER A 415 -22.96 -0.69 -5.19
CA SER A 415 -22.78 0.71 -5.57
C SER A 415 -23.10 1.71 -4.46
N HIS A 416 -24.00 1.37 -3.52
CA HIS A 416 -24.35 2.27 -2.43
C HIS A 416 -23.18 2.41 -1.44
N ALA A 417 -22.55 1.29 -1.07
CA ALA A 417 -21.30 1.28 -0.32
C ALA A 417 -20.20 2.05 -1.07
N GLY A 418 -20.06 1.81 -2.38
CA GLY A 418 -19.11 2.54 -3.22
C GLY A 418 -19.34 4.05 -3.22
N ASP A 419 -20.58 4.52 -3.32
CA ASP A 419 -20.92 5.94 -3.29
C ASP A 419 -20.61 6.59 -1.95
N VAL A 420 -20.92 5.92 -0.84
CA VAL A 420 -20.62 6.42 0.51
C VAL A 420 -19.10 6.47 0.73
N VAL A 421 -18.36 5.41 0.43
CA VAL A 421 -16.90 5.38 0.60
C VAL A 421 -16.21 6.41 -0.30
N ARG A 422 -16.65 6.56 -1.56
CA ARG A 422 -16.16 7.64 -2.43
C ARG A 422 -16.38 9.00 -1.77
N LYS A 423 -17.61 9.30 -1.34
CA LYS A 423 -17.93 10.60 -0.75
C LYS A 423 -17.18 10.89 0.56
N VAL A 424 -17.04 9.89 1.44
CA VAL A 424 -16.24 10.02 2.67
C VAL A 424 -14.78 10.28 2.35
N THR A 425 -14.21 9.51 1.42
CA THR A 425 -12.83 9.67 0.97
C THR A 425 -12.60 11.05 0.36
N GLU A 426 -13.54 11.56 -0.47
CA GLU A 426 -13.48 12.92 -1.01
C GLU A 426 -13.44 13.98 0.08
N ASN A 427 -14.28 13.86 1.11
CA ASN A 427 -14.32 14.80 2.23
C ASN A 427 -13.00 14.78 3.00
N VAL A 428 -12.47 13.60 3.35
CA VAL A 428 -11.18 13.43 4.04
C VAL A 428 -10.04 14.01 3.22
N LEU A 429 -9.93 13.68 1.94
CA LEU A 429 -8.85 14.16 1.08
C LEU A 429 -8.87 15.68 0.91
N ARG A 430 -10.05 16.30 0.75
CA ARG A 430 -10.17 17.76 0.64
C ARG A 430 -9.79 18.46 1.94
N ALA A 431 -10.28 17.97 3.08
CA ALA A 431 -9.93 18.52 4.39
C ALA A 431 -8.43 18.41 4.65
N PHE A 432 -7.82 17.25 4.34
CA PHE A 432 -6.42 16.99 4.61
C PHE A 432 -5.48 17.76 3.66
N ALA A 433 -5.88 17.97 2.41
CA ALA A 433 -5.13 18.80 1.46
C ALA A 433 -5.08 20.29 1.85
N ALA A 434 -6.09 20.78 2.60
CA ALA A 434 -6.17 22.17 3.02
C ALA A 434 -5.17 22.55 4.14
N GLY A 435 -4.54 21.57 4.79
CA GLY A 435 -3.62 21.78 5.90
C GLY A 435 -4.08 21.06 7.18
N PRO A 436 -3.46 21.34 8.33
CA PRO A 436 -3.65 20.52 9.54
C PRO A 436 -5.14 20.46 9.94
N ALA A 437 -5.76 19.29 9.75
CA ALA A 437 -7.20 19.12 9.81
C ALA A 437 -7.76 19.30 11.22
N GLY A 438 -6.96 19.04 12.26
CA GLY A 438 -7.35 19.24 13.65
C GLY A 438 -7.60 20.70 14.03
N ARG A 439 -7.21 21.68 13.18
CA ARG A 439 -7.54 23.09 13.39
C ARG A 439 -8.97 23.43 13.00
N THR A 440 -9.51 22.78 11.97
CA THR A 440 -10.88 23.00 11.48
C THR A 440 -11.85 21.91 11.93
N HIS A 441 -11.33 20.72 12.20
CA HIS A 441 -12.06 19.53 12.62
C HIS A 441 -11.37 18.90 13.84
N PRO A 442 -11.35 19.56 15.02
CA PRO A 442 -10.73 18.99 16.21
C PRO A 442 -11.46 17.71 16.64
N ALA A 443 -10.70 16.66 16.98
CA ALA A 443 -11.31 15.40 17.42
C ALA A 443 -11.98 15.54 18.80
N ARG A 444 -13.10 14.83 19.00
CA ARG A 444 -13.89 14.84 20.24
C ARG A 444 -14.01 13.44 20.82
N ASP A 445 -13.41 13.22 21.98
CA ASP A 445 -13.34 11.87 22.52
C ASP A 445 -14.71 11.21 22.74
N ASN A 446 -14.90 10.01 22.16
CA ASN A 446 -16.16 9.28 22.25
C ASN A 446 -16.00 7.81 22.70
N LEU A 447 -14.81 7.37 23.14
CA LEU A 447 -14.59 5.95 23.43
C LEU A 447 -15.49 5.42 24.54
N THR A 448 -15.80 6.22 25.57
CA THR A 448 -16.73 5.82 26.63
C THR A 448 -18.15 5.59 26.10
N ALA A 449 -18.57 6.34 25.07
CA ALA A 449 -19.88 6.15 24.46
C ALA A 449 -19.91 4.89 23.56
N VAL A 450 -18.78 4.56 22.92
CA VAL A 450 -18.69 3.43 21.98
C VAL A 450 -18.44 2.10 22.70
N TYR A 451 -17.48 2.04 23.63
CA TYR A 451 -17.12 0.80 24.35
C TYR A 451 -17.74 0.69 25.74
N GLY A 452 -18.43 1.73 26.23
CA GLY A 452 -18.88 1.83 27.61
C GLY A 452 -17.82 2.42 28.55
N ALA A 453 -18.16 2.59 29.83
CA ALA A 453 -17.19 2.92 30.86
C ALA A 453 -16.29 1.70 31.13
N ALA A 454 -14.97 1.92 31.10
CA ALA A 454 -13.95 0.90 31.36
C ALA A 454 -13.97 0.38 32.80
#